data_AF-A0A109FM19-F1
#
_entry.id   AF-A0A109FM19-F1
#
_cell.length_a   1.000
_cell.length_b   1.000
_cell.length_c   1.000
_cell.angle_alpha   90.00
_cell.angle_beta   90.00
_cell.angle_gamma   90.00
#
_symmetry.space_group_name_H-M   'P 1'
#
loop_
_entity.id
_entity.type
_entity.pdbx_description
1 polymer ?
#
loop_
_entity_poly.entity_id
_entity_poly.type
_entity_poly.pdbx_seq_one_letter_code
_entity_poly.pdbx_strand_id
1 'polypeptide(L)'
;MASTTPEDDLERFWQPPPASLSRLPTLRSTVASWSSPRLRICRVAQLDADLLDGELESILHAPVSAAIDGVKVRSPWQPEFMAMLRLAILKLSLWESNATYGASLQNLRYRDEGKFAAVCAGGHAAPDSGLSTVQKTAYTALVVLPPYLQSRLQDRMLESSWADEPLPRSWLSLREWKRAAWELLSATERLGALLGLANLLIFLYNGKYRSLIDRVLKMRLVYARRAFTPNVSFEFLNRQLVWEAFTEFLLFLLPLIDLH
;
A
#
# COMPACT_ATOMS: atom_id res chain seq x y z
N MET A 1 -49.12 -18.40 13.18
CA MET A 1 -48.44 -17.21 12.61
C MET A 1 -49.49 -16.12 12.53
N ALA A 2 -49.57 -15.25 13.54
CA ALA A 2 -50.49 -14.12 13.52
C ALA A 2 -49.86 -13.01 12.67
N SER A 3 -50.53 -12.60 11.60
CA SER A 3 -50.13 -11.47 10.77
C SER A 3 -50.38 -10.18 11.55
N THR A 4 -49.31 -9.53 12.02
CA THR A 4 -49.38 -8.20 12.61
C THR A 4 -49.79 -7.21 11.52
N THR A 5 -50.91 -6.50 11.73
CA THR A 5 -51.36 -5.45 10.82
C THR A 5 -50.54 -4.17 11.09
N PRO A 6 -50.34 -3.30 10.08
CA PRO A 6 -49.54 -2.08 10.23
C PRO A 6 -50.13 -1.08 11.26
N GLU A 7 -51.42 -1.20 11.59
CA GLU A 7 -52.05 -0.39 12.64
C GLU A 7 -51.58 -0.79 14.05
N ASP A 8 -51.36 -2.08 14.30
CA ASP A 8 -50.85 -2.59 15.59
C ASP A 8 -49.42 -2.06 15.90
N ASP A 9 -48.60 -1.87 14.86
CA ASP A 9 -47.25 -1.33 15.00
C ASP A 9 -47.25 0.17 15.36
N LEU A 10 -48.24 0.93 14.89
CA LEU A 10 -48.40 2.35 15.23
C LEU A 10 -48.86 2.54 16.67
N GLU A 11 -49.80 1.71 17.16
CA GLU A 11 -50.20 1.75 18.58
C GLU A 11 -49.05 1.35 19.50
N ARG A 12 -48.24 0.36 19.10
CA ARG A 12 -47.05 -0.07 19.85
C ARG A 12 -45.97 1.02 19.93
N PHE A 13 -45.86 1.92 18.95
CA PHE A 13 -44.90 3.03 18.96
C PHE A 13 -45.22 4.08 20.06
N TRP A 14 -46.49 4.31 20.37
CA TRP A 14 -46.93 5.29 21.37
C TRP A 14 -47.00 4.75 22.80
N GLN A 15 -46.85 3.44 22.99
CA GLN A 15 -46.76 2.83 24.32
C GLN A 15 -45.36 3.04 24.92
N PRO A 16 -45.24 3.30 26.23
CA PRO A 16 -43.94 3.40 26.87
C PRO A 16 -43.17 2.08 26.71
N PRO A 17 -41.85 2.13 26.51
CA PRO A 17 -41.04 0.93 26.31
C PRO A 17 -41.21 -0.03 27.49
N PRO A 18 -41.37 -1.35 27.25
CA PRO A 18 -41.55 -2.31 28.33
C PRO A 18 -40.38 -2.26 29.31
N ALA A 19 -40.66 -2.53 30.60
CA ALA A 19 -39.67 -2.46 31.67
C ALA A 19 -38.42 -3.34 31.44
N SER A 20 -38.51 -4.37 30.60
CA SER A 20 -37.37 -5.18 30.15
C SER A 20 -36.29 -4.39 29.40
N LEU A 21 -36.66 -3.31 28.71
CA LEU A 21 -35.74 -2.47 27.93
C LEU A 21 -35.01 -1.42 28.79
N SER A 22 -35.43 -1.22 30.05
CA SER A 22 -34.75 -0.30 30.99
C SER A 22 -33.29 -0.70 31.28
N ARG A 23 -32.93 -1.96 31.06
CA ARG A 23 -31.56 -2.49 31.19
C ARG A 23 -30.70 -2.30 29.94
N LEU A 24 -31.29 -1.87 28.81
CA LEU A 24 -30.51 -1.67 27.57
C LEU A 24 -29.41 -0.62 27.69
N PRO A 25 -29.59 0.54 28.35
CA PRO A 25 -28.52 1.52 28.50
C PRO A 25 -27.32 0.99 29.28
N THR A 26 -27.57 0.21 30.34
CA THR A 26 -26.52 -0.43 31.16
C THR A 26 -25.86 -1.59 30.45
N LEU A 27 -26.61 -2.39 29.69
CA LEU A 27 -26.05 -3.42 28.81
C LEU A 27 -25.22 -2.80 27.68
N ARG A 28 -25.66 -1.69 27.10
CA ARG A 28 -24.91 -0.98 26.05
C ARG A 28 -23.62 -0.39 26.57
N SER A 29 -23.61 0.19 27.77
CA SER A 29 -22.38 0.73 28.37
C SER A 29 -21.39 -0.36 28.79
N THR A 30 -21.89 -1.50 29.28
CA THR A 30 -21.06 -2.67 29.61
C THR A 30 -20.51 -3.37 28.37
N VAL A 31 -21.28 -3.49 27.29
CA VAL A 31 -20.78 -4.00 26.00
C VAL A 31 -19.80 -3.01 25.37
N ALA A 32 -20.01 -1.70 25.51
CA ALA A 32 -19.08 -0.68 25.02
C ALA A 32 -17.75 -0.68 25.80
N SER A 33 -17.74 -1.09 27.07
CA SER A 33 -16.52 -1.21 27.87
C SER A 33 -15.71 -2.46 27.55
N TRP A 34 -16.26 -3.42 26.79
CA TRP A 34 -15.51 -4.59 26.36
C TRP A 34 -14.44 -4.19 25.35
N SER A 35 -13.21 -4.63 25.62
CA SER A 35 -12.09 -4.41 24.72
C SER A 35 -12.39 -5.10 23.38
N SER A 36 -12.49 -4.32 22.31
CA SER A 36 -12.68 -4.89 20.98
C SER A 36 -11.54 -5.87 20.65
N PRO A 37 -11.83 -7.06 20.12
CA PRO A 37 -10.79 -8.03 19.77
C PRO A 37 -9.79 -7.40 18.79
N ARG A 38 -8.51 -7.74 18.97
CA ARG A 38 -7.45 -7.23 18.10
C ARG A 38 -7.71 -7.69 16.67
N LEU A 39 -8.07 -6.76 15.79
CA LEU A 39 -8.22 -7.01 14.37
C LEU A 39 -6.90 -7.57 13.83
N ARG A 40 -6.91 -8.81 13.33
CA ARG A 40 -5.79 -9.42 12.62
C ARG A 40 -6.10 -9.36 11.13
N ILE A 41 -5.24 -8.68 10.38
CA ILE A 41 -5.32 -8.62 8.93
C ILE A 41 -4.42 -9.71 8.36
N CYS A 42 -4.81 -10.33 7.25
CA CYS A 42 -3.98 -11.30 6.54
C CYS A 42 -2.67 -10.62 6.11
N ARG A 43 -1.54 -11.22 6.46
CA ARG A 43 -0.20 -10.68 6.14
C ARG A 43 0.12 -10.88 4.66
N VAL A 44 -0.31 -12.00 4.10
CA VAL A 44 -0.15 -12.33 2.68
C VAL A 44 -0.87 -11.28 1.83
N ALA A 45 -2.13 -10.96 2.15
CA ALA A 45 -2.87 -9.90 1.45
C ALA A 45 -2.18 -8.52 1.52
N GLN A 46 -1.49 -8.19 2.62
CA GLN A 46 -0.73 -6.94 2.74
C GLN A 46 0.55 -6.95 1.90
N LEU A 47 1.20 -8.10 1.74
CA LEU A 47 2.39 -8.27 0.90
C LEU A 47 2.01 -8.32 -0.58
N ASP A 48 0.96 -9.06 -0.93
CA ASP A 48 0.42 -9.13 -2.29
C ASP A 48 -0.02 -7.75 -2.79
N ALA A 49 -0.63 -6.94 -1.90
CA ALA A 49 -0.95 -5.56 -2.22
C ALA A 49 0.29 -4.74 -2.63
N ASP A 50 1.43 -4.95 -1.97
CA ASP A 50 2.68 -4.25 -2.28
C ASP A 50 3.30 -4.74 -3.60
N LEU A 51 3.24 -6.06 -3.84
CA LEU A 51 3.67 -6.64 -5.11
C LEU A 51 2.85 -6.09 -6.29
N LEU A 52 1.53 -6.04 -6.14
CA LEU A 52 0.61 -5.48 -7.15
C LEU A 52 0.88 -3.99 -7.42
N ASP A 53 1.21 -3.21 -6.39
CA ASP A 53 1.58 -1.80 -6.55
C ASP A 53 2.86 -1.66 -7.39
N GLY A 54 3.87 -2.51 -7.15
CA GLY A 54 5.11 -2.55 -7.95
C GLY A 54 4.92 -3.06 -9.37
N GLU A 55 4.09 -4.09 -9.56
CA GLU A 55 3.72 -4.60 -10.89
C GLU A 55 3.00 -3.53 -11.71
N LEU A 56 2.01 -2.84 -11.12
CA LEU A 56 1.32 -1.73 -11.78
C LEU A 56 2.31 -0.67 -12.26
N GLU A 57 3.26 -0.29 -11.41
CA GLU A 57 4.27 0.69 -11.76
C GLU A 57 5.13 0.23 -12.95
N SER A 58 5.56 -1.04 -12.94
CA SER A 58 6.36 -1.62 -14.02
C SER A 58 5.59 -1.68 -15.35
N ILE A 59 4.29 -2.01 -15.30
CA ILE A 59 3.42 -2.06 -16.47
C ILE A 59 3.22 -0.66 -17.06
N LEU A 60 3.09 0.36 -16.22
CA LEU A 60 2.91 1.75 -16.65
C LEU A 60 4.21 2.41 -17.09
N HIS A 61 5.37 1.89 -16.69
CA HIS A 61 6.67 2.39 -17.13
C HIS A 61 6.82 2.30 -18.66
N ALA A 62 6.55 1.14 -19.25
CA ALA A 62 6.74 0.89 -20.69
C ALA A 62 5.95 1.84 -21.62
N PRO A 63 4.63 2.06 -21.45
CA PRO A 63 3.89 3.00 -22.28
C PRO A 63 4.32 4.44 -22.05
N VAL A 64 4.70 4.82 -20.82
CA VAL A 64 5.19 6.18 -20.52
C VAL A 64 6.55 6.42 -21.18
N SER A 65 7.48 5.46 -21.12
CA SER A 65 8.76 5.58 -21.82
C SER A 65 8.58 5.65 -23.33
N ALA A 66 7.68 4.83 -23.91
CA ALA A 66 7.40 4.86 -25.34
C ALA A 66 6.76 6.19 -25.79
N ALA A 67 5.83 6.73 -24.99
CA ALA A 67 5.24 8.04 -25.25
C ALA A 67 6.30 9.17 -25.19
N ILE A 68 7.24 9.08 -24.25
CA ILE A 68 8.37 10.02 -24.14
C ILE A 68 9.33 9.86 -25.33
N ASP A 69 9.63 8.63 -25.78
CA ASP A 69 10.51 8.40 -26.93
C ASP A 69 9.97 9.01 -28.23
N GLY A 70 8.64 9.09 -28.38
CA GLY A 70 7.99 9.80 -29.48
C GLY A 70 8.20 11.33 -29.45
N VAL A 71 8.59 11.89 -28.30
CA VAL A 71 8.81 13.32 -28.07
C VAL A 71 10.32 13.55 -27.91
N LYS A 72 10.92 14.47 -28.68
CA LYS A 72 12.40 14.72 -28.67
C LYS A 72 12.99 15.27 -27.34
N VAL A 73 12.33 15.09 -26.19
CA VAL A 73 12.67 15.69 -24.87
C VAL A 73 13.48 14.72 -23.98
N ARG A 74 14.18 13.75 -24.61
CA ARG A 74 14.60 12.47 -24.01
C ARG A 74 15.51 12.51 -22.78
N SER A 75 16.36 13.52 -22.58
CA SER A 75 17.48 13.34 -21.63
C SER A 75 17.26 13.81 -20.19
N PRO A 76 16.73 15.02 -19.91
CA PRO A 76 16.75 15.53 -18.54
C PRO A 76 15.43 15.38 -17.78
N TRP A 77 14.34 14.92 -18.42
CA TRP A 77 12.99 14.92 -17.83
C TRP A 77 12.45 13.53 -17.47
N GLN A 78 13.17 12.46 -17.79
CA GLN A 78 12.73 11.09 -17.51
C GLN A 78 12.40 10.83 -16.03
N PRO A 79 13.24 11.22 -15.04
CA PRO A 79 12.90 11.00 -13.64
C PRO A 79 11.72 11.86 -13.17
N GLU A 80 11.52 13.06 -13.74
CA GLU A 80 10.35 13.91 -13.46
C GLU A 80 9.05 13.26 -13.93
N PHE A 81 9.02 12.70 -15.14
CA PHE A 81 7.83 12.01 -15.66
C PHE A 81 7.51 10.77 -14.82
N MET A 82 8.53 10.00 -14.40
CA MET A 82 8.31 8.83 -13.54
C MET A 82 7.79 9.22 -12.15
N ALA A 83 8.36 10.26 -11.55
CA ALA A 83 7.88 10.78 -10.28
C ALA A 83 6.44 11.32 -10.40
N MET A 84 6.11 11.99 -11.52
CA MET A 84 4.77 12.48 -11.81
C MET A 84 3.77 11.33 -12.00
N LEU A 85 4.15 10.25 -12.68
CA LEU A 85 3.34 9.04 -12.82
C LEU A 85 3.01 8.44 -11.46
N ARG A 86 4.04 8.19 -10.63
CA ARG A 86 3.87 7.67 -9.27
C ARG A 86 2.98 8.59 -8.42
N LEU A 87 3.19 9.91 -8.51
CA LEU A 87 2.37 10.89 -7.83
C LEU A 87 0.91 10.83 -8.30
N ALA A 88 0.67 10.73 -9.61
CA ALA A 88 -0.67 10.66 -10.18
C ALA A 88 -1.41 9.39 -9.71
N ILE A 89 -0.78 8.22 -9.77
CA ILE A 89 -1.34 6.95 -9.31
C ILE A 89 -1.69 7.03 -7.82
N LEU A 90 -0.74 7.47 -6.99
CA LEU A 90 -0.94 7.58 -5.55
C LEU A 90 -2.00 8.62 -5.21
N LYS A 91 -2.00 9.78 -5.88
CA LYS A 91 -2.99 10.82 -5.64
C LYS A 91 -4.39 10.32 -5.98
N LEU A 92 -4.59 9.71 -7.14
CA LEU A 92 -5.88 9.19 -7.57
C LEU A 92 -6.39 8.11 -6.59
N SER A 93 -5.56 7.10 -6.31
CA SER A 93 -5.94 5.98 -5.45
C SER A 93 -6.16 6.41 -4.00
N LEU A 94 -5.21 7.14 -3.41
CA LEU A 94 -5.20 7.46 -1.97
C LEU A 94 -6.24 8.52 -1.59
N TRP A 95 -6.54 9.48 -2.47
CA TRP A 95 -7.55 10.49 -2.17
C TRP A 95 -8.96 9.90 -2.17
N GLU A 96 -9.30 9.09 -3.17
CA GLU A 96 -10.64 8.52 -3.33
C GLU A 96 -10.89 7.36 -2.37
N SER A 97 -9.97 6.40 -2.30
CA SER A 97 -10.21 5.12 -1.61
C SER A 97 -9.51 4.99 -0.25
N ASN A 98 -8.65 5.94 0.13
CA ASN A 98 -7.71 5.79 1.27
C ASN A 98 -6.89 4.50 1.20
N ALA A 99 -6.66 3.97 0.00
CA ALA A 99 -5.87 2.77 -0.24
C ALA A 99 -4.91 3.03 -1.41
N THR A 100 -3.80 2.30 -1.46
CA THR A 100 -3.07 2.13 -2.72
C THR A 100 -3.84 1.20 -3.64
N TYR A 101 -3.44 1.15 -4.91
CA TYR A 101 -4.16 0.38 -5.92
C TYR A 101 -4.20 -1.11 -5.55
N GLY A 102 -3.04 -1.71 -5.26
CA GLY A 102 -2.93 -3.09 -4.84
C GLY A 102 -3.63 -3.36 -3.51
N ALA A 103 -3.60 -2.41 -2.57
CA ALA A 103 -4.35 -2.52 -1.32
C ALA A 103 -5.87 -2.57 -1.57
N SER A 104 -6.39 -1.73 -2.47
CA SER A 104 -7.81 -1.73 -2.84
C SER A 104 -8.25 -3.08 -3.43
N LEU A 105 -7.43 -3.68 -4.31
CA LEU A 105 -7.68 -5.02 -4.88
C LEU A 105 -7.73 -6.11 -3.81
N GLN A 106 -6.90 -5.99 -2.77
CA GLN A 106 -6.87 -6.90 -1.62
C GLN A 106 -7.92 -6.56 -0.55
N ASN A 107 -8.88 -5.67 -0.84
CA ASN A 107 -9.89 -5.15 0.10
C ASN A 107 -9.26 -4.57 1.39
N LEU A 108 -8.12 -3.91 1.25
CA LEU A 108 -7.41 -3.21 2.30
C LEU A 108 -7.54 -1.69 2.10
N ARG A 109 -7.66 -0.97 3.21
CA ARG A 109 -7.61 0.49 3.26
C ARG A 109 -6.75 0.95 4.42
N TYR A 110 -6.17 2.13 4.31
CA TYR A 110 -5.43 2.73 5.39
C TYR A 110 -6.36 3.37 6.43
N ARG A 111 -6.00 3.18 7.70
CA ARG A 111 -6.61 3.80 8.86
C ARG A 111 -5.55 4.49 9.70
N ASP A 112 -5.88 5.67 10.21
CA ASP A 112 -5.04 6.40 11.16
C ASP A 112 -5.10 5.72 12.54
N GLU A 113 -4.01 5.09 12.95
CA GLU A 113 -3.96 4.46 14.27
C GLU A 113 -3.87 5.45 15.42
N GLY A 114 -3.31 6.65 15.20
CA GLY A 114 -3.20 7.66 16.24
C GLY A 114 -4.58 8.12 16.70
N LYS A 115 -5.44 8.45 15.74
CA LYS A 115 -6.84 8.82 16.00
C LYS A 115 -7.64 7.63 16.53
N PHE A 116 -7.47 6.44 15.96
CA PHE A 116 -8.16 5.24 16.43
C PHE A 116 -7.83 4.92 17.88
N ALA A 117 -6.55 4.99 18.28
CA ALA A 117 -6.11 4.76 19.65
C ALA A 117 -6.70 5.79 20.62
N ALA A 118 -6.75 7.06 20.23
CA ALA A 118 -7.36 8.12 21.04
C ALA A 118 -8.87 7.92 21.24
N VAL A 119 -9.61 7.50 20.20
CA VAL A 119 -11.05 7.25 20.30
C VAL A 119 -11.35 6.00 21.15
N CYS A 120 -10.56 4.94 20.99
CA CYS A 120 -10.69 3.74 21.83
C CYS A 120 -10.35 4.03 23.30
N ALA A 121 -9.38 4.90 23.59
CA ALA A 121 -9.09 5.34 24.95
C ALA A 121 -10.25 6.14 25.58
N GLY A 122 -11.04 6.83 24.75
CA GLY A 122 -12.25 7.55 25.18
C GLY A 122 -13.50 6.68 25.35
N GLY A 123 -13.42 5.35 25.25
CA GLY A 123 -14.54 4.43 25.51
C GLY A 123 -15.66 4.46 24.45
N HIS A 124 -15.43 5.10 23.31
CA HIS A 124 -16.41 5.15 22.22
C HIS A 124 -16.08 4.09 21.15
N ALA A 125 -17.11 3.48 20.58
CA ALA A 125 -16.96 2.64 19.40
C ALA A 125 -16.41 3.50 18.26
N ALA A 126 -15.12 3.31 17.94
CA ALA A 126 -14.43 4.19 17.01
C ALA A 126 -15.05 4.06 15.61
N PRO A 127 -15.57 5.15 15.01
CA PRO A 127 -15.88 5.15 13.60
C PRO A 127 -14.60 4.90 12.81
N ASP A 128 -14.71 4.29 11.64
CA ASP A 128 -13.57 4.05 10.76
C ASP A 128 -12.99 5.39 10.28
N SER A 129 -12.08 5.96 11.08
CA SER A 129 -11.46 7.26 10.79
C SER A 129 -10.46 7.09 9.64
N GLY A 130 -10.81 7.64 8.49
CA GLY A 130 -9.92 7.71 7.33
C GLY A 130 -8.64 8.53 7.60
N LEU A 131 -7.72 8.47 6.65
CA LEU A 131 -6.44 9.18 6.72
C LEU A 131 -6.62 10.70 6.77
N SER A 132 -5.80 11.37 7.58
CA SER A 132 -5.68 12.83 7.55
C SER A 132 -5.12 13.31 6.20
N THR A 133 -5.55 14.46 5.69
CA THR A 133 -4.97 15.06 4.47
C THR A 133 -3.45 15.22 4.60
N VAL A 134 -2.97 15.59 5.79
CA VAL A 134 -1.53 15.70 6.09
C VAL A 134 -0.83 14.35 6.00
N GLN A 135 -1.46 13.27 6.47
CA GLN A 135 -0.89 11.92 6.34
C GLN A 135 -0.87 11.47 4.88
N LYS A 136 -1.92 11.78 4.10
CA LYS A 136 -1.97 11.45 2.68
C LYS A 136 -0.86 12.15 1.89
N THR A 137 -0.67 13.45 2.12
CA THR A 137 0.39 14.22 1.46
C THR A 137 1.77 13.79 1.93
N ALA A 138 1.97 13.57 3.23
CA ALA A 138 3.23 13.09 3.78
C ALA A 138 3.60 11.70 3.25
N TYR A 139 2.63 10.78 3.17
CA TYR A 139 2.82 9.45 2.59
C TYR A 139 3.24 9.54 1.12
N THR A 140 2.49 10.31 0.33
CA THR A 140 2.80 10.51 -1.10
C THR A 140 4.21 11.10 -1.28
N ALA A 141 4.57 12.11 -0.47
CA ALA A 141 5.89 12.71 -0.51
C ALA A 141 7.00 11.72 -0.12
N LEU A 142 6.82 10.94 0.95
CA LEU A 142 7.81 9.96 1.41
C LEU A 142 8.00 8.79 0.44
N VAL A 143 6.99 8.43 -0.35
CA VAL A 143 7.11 7.37 -1.36
C VAL A 143 7.73 7.88 -2.66
N VAL A 144 7.37 9.10 -3.09
CA VAL A 144 7.80 9.64 -4.39
C VAL A 144 9.17 10.33 -4.33
N LEU A 145 9.46 11.10 -3.27
CA LEU A 145 10.67 11.93 -3.20
C LEU A 145 11.97 11.12 -3.14
N PRO A 146 12.13 10.06 -2.31
CA PRO A 146 13.40 9.36 -2.23
C PRO A 146 13.91 8.81 -3.57
N PRO A 147 13.11 8.05 -4.35
CA PRO A 147 13.57 7.53 -5.63
C PRO A 147 13.76 8.63 -6.69
N TYR A 148 12.97 9.70 -6.64
CA TYR A 148 13.18 10.88 -7.49
C TYR A 148 14.51 11.59 -7.19
N LEU A 149 14.81 11.81 -5.90
CA LEU A 149 16.06 12.44 -5.49
C LEU A 149 17.27 11.56 -5.83
N GLN A 150 17.17 10.25 -5.64
CA GLN A 150 18.23 9.31 -5.98
C GLN A 150 18.53 9.32 -7.48
N SER A 151 17.52 9.20 -8.33
CA SER A 151 17.68 9.29 -9.79
C SER A 151 18.25 10.64 -10.22
N ARG A 152 17.73 11.75 -9.67
CA ARG A 152 18.23 13.09 -10.02
C ARG A 152 19.68 13.34 -9.58
N LEU A 153 20.08 12.78 -8.45
CA LEU A 153 21.46 12.83 -7.99
C LEU A 153 22.37 12.00 -8.89
N GLN A 154 21.95 10.80 -9.28
CA GLN A 154 22.67 9.93 -10.22
C GLN A 154 22.88 10.60 -11.58
N ASP A 155 21.85 11.22 -12.15
CA ASP A 155 21.97 11.93 -13.43
C ASP A 155 22.98 13.08 -13.35
N ARG A 156 22.90 13.90 -12.30
CA ARG A 156 23.87 14.97 -12.06
C ARG A 156 25.29 14.45 -11.86
N MET A 157 25.45 13.26 -11.28
CA MET A 157 26.75 12.59 -11.11
C MET A 157 27.31 12.06 -12.43
N LEU A 158 26.47 11.69 -13.39
CA LEU A 158 26.90 11.20 -14.70
C LEU A 158 27.25 12.37 -15.64
N GLU A 159 26.50 13.47 -15.58
CA GLU A 159 26.75 14.68 -16.38
C GLU A 159 28.04 15.41 -15.97
N SER A 160 28.32 15.43 -14.67
CA SER A 160 29.60 15.93 -14.17
C SER A 160 30.50 14.72 -13.94
N SER A 161 31.37 14.38 -14.88
CA SER A 161 32.35 13.31 -14.73
C SER A 161 33.27 13.55 -13.51
N TRP A 162 32.84 13.10 -12.32
CA TRP A 162 33.51 13.39 -11.03
C TRP A 162 34.89 12.74 -10.90
N ALA A 163 35.29 11.89 -11.86
CA ALA A 163 36.52 11.12 -11.82
C ALA A 163 37.71 11.80 -12.53
N ASP A 164 37.49 12.62 -13.56
CA ASP A 164 38.54 12.88 -14.57
C ASP A 164 38.94 14.35 -14.80
N GLU A 165 38.55 15.31 -13.95
CA GLU A 165 38.95 16.71 -14.15
C GLU A 165 40.22 17.08 -13.34
N PRO A 166 41.39 17.32 -13.95
CA PRO A 166 42.62 17.61 -13.23
C PRO A 166 42.79 19.11 -12.97
N LEU A 167 42.07 19.73 -12.01
CA LEU A 167 42.14 21.20 -11.80
C LEU A 167 41.89 21.65 -10.33
N PRO A 168 42.08 22.93 -9.94
CA PRO A 168 43.20 23.52 -9.17
C PRO A 168 42.87 23.84 -7.67
N ARG A 169 43.86 24.36 -6.93
CA ARG A 169 43.98 24.46 -5.44
C ARG A 169 42.82 25.08 -4.62
N SER A 170 41.81 25.73 -5.22
CA SER A 170 40.68 26.34 -4.48
C SER A 170 39.50 25.38 -4.24
N TRP A 171 39.52 24.15 -4.79
CA TRP A 171 38.35 23.25 -4.86
C TRP A 171 38.17 22.28 -3.67
N LEU A 172 39.06 22.30 -2.67
CA LEU A 172 39.10 21.30 -1.59
C LEU A 172 37.78 21.21 -0.81
N SER A 173 37.12 22.33 -0.53
CA SER A 173 35.80 22.36 0.12
C SER A 173 34.70 21.75 -0.75
N LEU A 174 34.78 21.91 -2.07
CA LEU A 174 33.80 21.35 -3.01
C LEU A 174 33.93 19.82 -3.14
N ARG A 175 35.15 19.29 -3.01
CA ARG A 175 35.42 17.85 -3.03
C ARG A 175 34.93 17.15 -1.76
N GLU A 176 35.08 17.79 -0.61
CA GLU A 176 34.68 17.20 0.67
C GLU A 176 33.17 17.06 0.81
N TRP A 177 32.37 18.05 0.39
CA TRP A 177 30.91 17.87 0.43
C TRP A 177 30.42 16.85 -0.60
N LYS A 178 31.07 16.74 -1.76
CA LYS A 178 30.73 15.73 -2.79
C LYS A 178 31.00 14.31 -2.31
N ARG A 179 32.17 14.08 -1.71
CA ARG A 179 32.52 12.80 -1.08
C ARG A 179 31.62 12.50 0.12
N ALA A 180 31.36 13.48 0.97
CA ALA A 180 30.44 13.34 2.08
C ALA A 180 29.01 13.01 1.59
N ALA A 181 28.54 13.60 0.49
CA ALA A 181 27.25 13.28 -0.11
C ALA A 181 27.21 11.84 -0.66
N TRP A 182 28.29 11.37 -1.27
CA TRP A 182 28.41 9.97 -1.74
C TRP A 182 28.42 8.97 -0.58
N GLU A 183 29.19 9.26 0.46
CA GLU A 183 29.24 8.45 1.68
C GLU A 183 27.89 8.46 2.40
N LEU A 184 27.20 9.62 2.45
CA LEU A 184 25.86 9.75 2.99
C LEU A 184 24.83 8.98 2.17
N LEU A 185 24.86 9.04 0.84
CA LEU A 185 23.94 8.28 -0.01
C LEU A 185 24.15 6.78 0.17
N SER A 186 25.41 6.33 0.09
CA SER A 186 25.79 4.94 0.30
C SER A 186 25.44 4.45 1.71
N ALA A 187 25.64 5.29 2.73
CA ALA A 187 25.26 4.97 4.10
C ALA A 187 23.74 4.94 4.26
N THR A 188 23.01 5.84 3.61
CA THR A 188 21.55 5.88 3.63
C THR A 188 20.94 4.64 2.99
N GLU A 189 21.51 4.14 1.88
CA GLU A 189 21.08 2.89 1.27
C GLU A 189 21.31 1.70 2.22
N ARG A 190 22.50 1.61 2.84
CA ARG A 190 22.81 0.55 3.81
C ARG A 190 21.90 0.61 5.04
N LEU A 191 21.72 1.80 5.62
CA LEU A 191 20.84 2.02 6.77
C LEU A 191 19.38 1.75 6.39
N GLY A 192 18.95 2.17 5.20
CA GLY A 192 17.62 1.90 4.66
C GLY A 192 17.36 0.40 4.51
N ALA A 193 18.32 -0.36 4.00
CA ALA A 193 18.23 -1.81 3.90
C ALA A 193 18.14 -2.50 5.27
N LEU A 194 18.97 -2.09 6.23
CA LEU A 194 18.95 -2.61 7.61
C LEU A 194 17.63 -2.28 8.31
N LEU A 195 17.16 -1.04 8.22
CA LEU A 195 15.89 -0.61 8.79
C LEU A 195 14.71 -1.32 8.10
N GLY A 196 14.78 -1.52 6.78
CA GLY A 196 13.78 -2.25 6.00
C GLY A 196 13.69 -3.70 6.45
N LEU A 197 14.83 -4.37 6.62
CA LEU A 197 14.91 -5.74 7.12
C LEU A 197 14.39 -5.84 8.56
N ALA A 198 14.79 -4.93 9.45
CA ALA A 198 14.28 -4.88 10.81
C ALA A 198 12.75 -4.67 10.83
N ASN A 199 12.23 -3.78 9.96
CA ASN A 199 10.80 -3.58 9.83
C ASN A 199 10.08 -4.83 9.33
N LEU A 200 10.64 -5.52 8.34
CA LEU A 200 10.10 -6.77 7.81
C LEU A 200 10.03 -7.85 8.89
N LEU A 201 11.08 -8.02 9.71
CA LEU A 201 11.07 -8.98 10.83
C LEU A 201 9.99 -8.64 11.86
N ILE A 202 9.90 -7.36 12.24
CA ILE A 202 8.85 -6.90 13.17
C ILE A 202 7.46 -7.07 12.54
N PHE A 203 7.33 -6.87 11.24
CA PHE A 203 6.10 -7.08 10.49
C PHE A 203 5.70 -8.56 10.45
N LEU A 204 6.65 -9.48 10.22
CA LEU A 204 6.37 -10.92 10.27
C LEU A 204 5.97 -11.37 11.67
N TYR A 205 6.46 -10.72 12.73
CA TYR A 205 6.02 -11.00 14.09
C TYR A 205 4.63 -10.41 14.42
N ASN A 206 4.43 -9.10 14.17
CA ASN A 206 3.22 -8.38 14.61
C ASN A 206 2.11 -8.28 13.55
N GLY A 207 2.45 -8.28 12.26
CA GLY A 207 1.52 -8.18 11.11
C GLY A 207 0.87 -6.82 10.92
N LYS A 208 1.49 -5.73 11.42
CA LYS A 208 0.85 -4.42 11.60
C LYS A 208 1.20 -3.37 10.53
N TYR A 209 2.49 -3.18 10.25
CA TYR A 209 3.00 -2.16 9.32
C TYR A 209 3.92 -2.82 8.31
N ARG A 210 3.58 -2.80 7.02
CA ARG A 210 4.36 -3.45 5.96
C ARG A 210 5.63 -2.66 5.63
N SER A 211 5.56 -1.32 5.62
CA SER A 211 6.71 -0.45 5.33
C SER A 211 7.12 0.40 6.54
N LEU A 212 8.34 0.93 6.49
CA LEU A 212 8.82 1.93 7.45
C LEU A 212 7.99 3.22 7.40
N ILE A 213 7.56 3.61 6.19
CA ILE A 213 6.77 4.81 5.94
C ILE A 213 5.43 4.70 6.67
N ASP A 214 4.77 3.55 6.55
CA ASP A 214 3.52 3.25 7.26
C ASP A 214 3.69 3.35 8.78
N ARG A 215 4.84 2.88 9.31
CA ARG A 215 5.14 2.92 10.74
C ARG A 215 5.36 4.34 11.25
N VAL A 216 6.12 5.16 10.52
CA VAL A 216 6.40 6.56 10.90
C VAL A 216 5.12 7.38 10.89
N LEU A 217 4.27 7.19 9.87
CA LEU A 217 3.00 7.92 9.75
C LEU A 217 1.86 7.32 10.57
N LYS A 218 2.09 6.18 11.25
CA LYS A 218 1.09 5.41 12.02
C LYS A 218 -0.12 5.04 11.17
N MET A 219 0.11 4.73 9.90
CA MET A 219 -0.89 4.31 8.93
C MET A 219 -0.97 2.79 8.92
N ARG A 220 -2.14 2.22 9.24
CA ARG A 220 -2.31 0.77 9.25
C ARG A 220 -3.32 0.33 8.20
N LEU A 221 -3.00 -0.74 7.49
CA LEU A 221 -3.92 -1.42 6.59
C LEU A 221 -4.96 -2.22 7.40
N VAL A 222 -6.23 -1.96 7.13
CA VAL A 222 -7.39 -2.63 7.71
C VAL A 222 -8.34 -3.00 6.58
N TYR A 223 -9.12 -4.08 6.74
CA TYR A 223 -10.13 -4.44 5.75
C TYR A 223 -11.10 -3.28 5.48
N ALA A 224 -11.31 -2.96 4.21
CA ALA A 224 -12.28 -1.95 3.78
C ALA A 224 -13.70 -2.44 4.04
N ARG A 225 -13.98 -3.70 3.70
CA ARG A 225 -15.25 -4.40 3.98
C ARG A 225 -15.00 -5.64 4.84
N ARG A 226 -15.81 -5.81 5.90
CA ARG A 226 -15.70 -6.95 6.84
C ARG A 226 -16.17 -8.29 6.23
N ALA A 227 -17.10 -8.24 5.28
CA ALA A 227 -17.59 -9.39 4.53
C ALA A 227 -16.95 -9.39 3.13
N PHE A 228 -15.71 -9.85 3.06
CA PHE A 228 -15.02 -10.04 1.80
C PHE A 228 -14.70 -11.51 1.61
N THR A 229 -15.29 -12.09 0.58
CA THR A 229 -14.85 -13.36 0.01
C THR A 229 -13.71 -13.01 -0.95
N PRO A 230 -12.44 -13.28 -0.61
CA PRO A 230 -11.36 -13.05 -1.55
C PRO A 230 -11.63 -13.85 -2.83
N ASN A 231 -11.81 -13.16 -3.95
CA ASN A 231 -11.60 -13.76 -5.25
C ASN A 231 -10.10 -14.00 -5.36
N VAL A 232 -9.64 -15.12 -4.83
CA VAL A 232 -8.31 -15.65 -5.13
C VAL A 232 -8.26 -15.76 -6.65
N SER A 233 -7.47 -14.91 -7.30
CA SER A 233 -7.34 -14.93 -8.75
C SER A 233 -6.64 -16.22 -9.15
N PHE A 234 -7.43 -17.27 -9.38
CA PHE A 234 -6.97 -18.56 -9.89
C PHE A 234 -6.40 -18.48 -11.31
N GLU A 235 -6.31 -17.29 -11.91
CA GLU A 235 -5.85 -17.12 -13.28
C GLU A 235 -4.42 -17.63 -13.48
N PHE A 236 -3.49 -17.36 -12.56
CA PHE A 236 -2.12 -17.87 -12.65
C PHE A 236 -2.07 -19.39 -12.44
N LEU A 237 -2.83 -19.91 -11.48
CA LEU A 237 -2.96 -21.36 -11.27
C LEU A 237 -3.54 -22.03 -12.51
N ASN A 238 -4.58 -21.44 -13.11
CA ASN A 238 -5.25 -21.94 -14.30
C ASN A 238 -4.34 -21.88 -15.52
N ARG A 239 -3.55 -20.82 -15.69
CA ARG A 239 -2.55 -20.73 -16.78
C ARG A 239 -1.48 -21.82 -16.64
N GLN A 240 -1.02 -22.10 -15.44
CA GLN A 240 -0.06 -23.18 -15.18
C GLN A 240 -0.67 -24.56 -15.43
N LEU A 241 -1.87 -24.83 -14.92
CA LEU A 241 -2.60 -26.09 -15.13
C LEU A 241 -2.87 -26.35 -16.62
N VAL A 242 -3.29 -25.32 -17.35
CA VAL A 242 -3.55 -25.42 -18.79
C VAL A 242 -2.26 -25.70 -19.56
N TRP A 243 -1.16 -25.03 -19.22
CA TRP A 243 0.12 -25.27 -19.89
C TRP A 243 0.67 -26.67 -19.61
N GLU A 244 0.60 -27.11 -18.36
CA GLU A 244 1.04 -28.43 -17.94
C GLU A 244 0.24 -29.53 -18.66
N ALA A 245 -1.09 -29.45 -18.61
CA ALA A 245 -1.97 -30.39 -19.32
C ALA A 245 -1.76 -30.35 -20.85
N PHE A 246 -1.47 -29.19 -21.43
CA PHE A 246 -1.20 -29.07 -22.87
C PHE A 246 0.11 -29.75 -23.26
N THR A 247 1.18 -29.58 -22.46
CA THR A 247 2.46 -30.26 -22.70
C THR A 247 2.38 -31.77 -22.49
N GLU A 248 1.62 -32.22 -21.50
CA GLU A 248 1.35 -33.63 -21.27
C GLU A 248 0.55 -34.23 -22.45
N PHE A 249 -0.48 -33.53 -22.92
CA PHE A 249 -1.23 -33.90 -24.12
C PHE A 249 -0.35 -33.97 -25.38
N LEU A 250 0.55 -33.01 -25.56
CA LEU A 250 1.49 -33.00 -26.68
C LEU A 250 2.47 -34.18 -26.61
N LEU A 251 2.96 -34.52 -25.41
CA LEU A 251 3.80 -35.70 -25.19
C LEU A 251 3.07 -37.01 -25.49
N PHE A 252 1.75 -37.08 -25.28
CA PHE A 252 0.93 -38.23 -25.69
C PHE A 252 0.70 -38.29 -27.21
N LEU A 253 0.62 -37.14 -27.89
CA LEU A 253 0.45 -37.06 -29.34
C LEU A 253 1.76 -37.34 -30.11
N LEU A 254 2.90 -36.94 -29.57
CA LEU A 254 4.21 -37.11 -30.19
C LEU A 254 4.49 -38.56 -30.67
N PRO A 255 4.32 -39.61 -29.85
CA PRO A 255 4.54 -40.99 -30.27
C PRO A 255 3.50 -41.49 -31.29
N LEU A 256 2.35 -40.85 -31.43
CA LEU A 256 1.30 -41.21 -32.40
C LEU A 256 1.60 -40.71 -33.81
N ILE A 257 2.43 -39.67 -33.94
CA ILE A 257 2.88 -39.11 -35.22
C ILE A 257 4.09 -39.90 -35.76
N ASP A 258 4.91 -40.47 -34.88
CA ASP A 258 6.09 -41.29 -35.23
C ASP A 258 5.75 -42.75 -35.60
N LEU A 259 4.46 -43.13 -35.57
CA LEU A 259 3.97 -44.49 -35.87
C LEU A 259 3.40 -44.64 -37.30
N HIS A 260 3.78 -43.75 -38.23
CA HIS A 260 3.48 -43.87 -39.67
C HIS A 260 4.71 -43.62 -40.55
#